data_AF-A0A646RDY7-F1
#
_entry.id   AF-A0A646RDY7-F1
#
_cell.length_a   1.000
_cell.length_b   1.000
_cell.length_c   1.000
_cell.angle_alpha   90.00
_cell.angle_beta   90.00
_cell.angle_gamma   90.00
#
_symmetry.space_group_name_H-M   'P 1'
#
loop_
_entity.id
_entity.type
_entity.pdbx_description
1 polymer ?
#
loop_
_entity_poly.entity_id
_entity_poly.type
_entity_poly.pdbx_seq_one_letter_code
_entity_poly.pdbx_strand_id
1 'polypeptide(L)' 'GYVLPWGQMSFWGATVITNLFSAIPYIGQTLVEWAWGGFSVDNPTLTRFFALHFLLPFMIAGLTIIHLTFLHETGSNNPL' A
#
# COMPACT_ATOMS: atom_id res chain seq x y z
N GLY A 1 3.68 4.16 -5.15
CA GLY A 1 4.41 4.97 -6.15
C GLY A 1 3.53 5.98 -6.84
N TYR A 2 2.40 5.56 -7.43
CA TYR A 2 1.57 6.42 -8.28
C TYR A 2 1.02 7.71 -7.64
N VAL A 3 0.91 7.76 -6.30
CA VAL A 3 0.46 8.96 -5.58
C VAL A 3 1.56 10.05 -5.53
N LEU A 4 2.84 9.68 -5.66
CA LEU A 4 3.97 10.58 -5.37
C LEU A 4 4.16 11.75 -6.36
N PRO A 5 3.85 11.63 -7.66
CA PRO A 5 3.90 12.78 -8.58
C PRO A 5 2.91 13.90 -8.26
N TRP A 6 1.94 13.66 -7.36
CA TRP A 6 0.97 14.63 -6.85
C TRP A 6 0.18 15.40 -7.92
N GLY A 7 -0.11 14.74 -9.05
CA GLY A 7 -1.03 15.25 -10.08
C GLY A 7 -2.50 14.99 -9.74
N GLN A 8 -3.42 15.48 -10.59
CA GLN A 8 -4.88 15.30 -10.42
C GLN A 8 -5.27 13.84 -10.20
N MET A 9 -4.81 12.93 -11.05
CA MET A 9 -5.12 11.50 -10.92
C MET A 9 -4.48 10.87 -9.68
N SER A 10 -3.29 11.32 -9.29
CA SER A 10 -2.63 10.87 -8.06
C SER A 10 -3.43 11.25 -6.82
N PHE A 11 -3.91 12.50 -6.75
CA PHE A 11 -4.71 13.01 -5.65
C PHE A 11 -6.06 12.29 -5.56
N TRP A 12 -6.85 12.28 -6.65
CA TRP A 12 -8.17 11.64 -6.65
C TRP A 12 -8.09 10.13 -6.47
N GLY A 13 -7.06 9.50 -7.05
CA GLY A 13 -6.80 8.08 -6.84
C GLY A 13 -6.52 7.75 -5.38
N ALA A 14 -5.69 8.55 -4.70
CA ALA A 14 -5.44 8.40 -3.26
C ALA A 14 -6.75 8.53 -2.45
N THR A 15 -7.55 9.57 -2.74
CA THR A 15 -8.84 9.81 -2.08
C THR A 15 -9.80 8.62 -2.25
N VAL A 16 -10.02 8.13 -3.48
CA VAL A 16 -10.98 7.04 -3.72
C VAL A 16 -10.51 5.73 -3.08
N ILE A 17 -9.24 5.34 -3.27
CA ILE A 17 -8.74 4.05 -2.79
C ILE A 17 -8.74 3.98 -1.26
N THR A 18 -8.28 5.02 -0.58
CA THR A 18 -8.27 5.04 0.89
C THR A 18 -9.67 5.11 1.47
N ASN A 19 -10.62 5.78 0.82
CA ASN A 19 -12.02 5.77 1.24
C ASN A 19 -12.68 4.39 1.17
N LEU A 20 -12.11 3.39 0.48
CA LEU A 20 -12.63 2.02 0.54
C LEU A 20 -12.65 1.48 1.99
N PHE A 21 -11.73 1.93 2.85
CA PHE A 21 -11.72 1.54 4.27
C PHE A 21 -12.91 2.11 5.06
N SER A 22 -13.57 3.17 4.59
CA SER A 22 -14.77 3.73 5.25
C SER A 22 -15.93 2.74 5.30
N ALA A 23 -15.95 1.74 4.42
CA ALA A 23 -16.97 0.70 4.38
C ALA A 23 -16.89 -0.28 5.58
N ILE A 24 -15.81 -0.24 6.37
CA ILE A 24 -15.67 -1.08 7.56
C ILE A 24 -16.60 -0.55 8.67
N PRO A 25 -17.54 -1.35 9.20
CA PRO A 25 -18.46 -0.90 10.24
C PRO A 25 -17.71 -0.41 11.49
N TYR A 26 -18.28 0.61 12.15
CA TYR A 26 -17.84 1.21 13.41
C TYR A 26 -16.49 1.96 13.37
N ILE A 27 -15.48 1.44 12.68
CA ILE A 27 -14.10 1.98 12.71
C ILE A 27 -13.63 2.54 11.36
N GLY A 28 -14.40 2.36 10.29
CA GLY A 28 -13.96 2.68 8.93
C GLY A 28 -13.54 4.13 8.74
N GLN A 29 -14.36 5.08 9.19
CA GLN A 29 -14.04 6.52 9.07
C GLN A 29 -12.76 6.87 9.84
N THR A 30 -12.59 6.32 11.05
CA THR A 30 -11.38 6.53 11.86
C THR A 30 -10.13 5.99 11.16
N LEU A 31 -10.22 4.84 10.48
CA LEU A 31 -9.10 4.28 9.71
C LEU A 31 -8.71 5.18 8.52
N VAL A 32 -9.69 5.76 7.83
CA VAL A 32 -9.45 6.68 6.71
C VAL A 32 -8.73 7.93 7.18
N GLU A 33 -9.26 8.61 8.20
CA GLU A 33 -8.66 9.82 8.75
C GLU A 33 -7.28 9.54 9.37
N TRP A 34 -7.10 8.38 10.00
CA TRP A 34 -5.80 7.93 10.49
C TRP A 34 -4.81 7.73 9.36
N ALA A 35 -5.21 7.08 8.25
CA ALA A 35 -4.36 6.87 7.09
C ALA A 35 -3.95 8.21 6.45
N TRP A 36 -4.87 9.17 6.37
CA TRP A 36 -4.58 10.52 5.84
C TRP A 36 -3.74 11.36 6.79
N GLY A 37 -3.89 11.18 8.10
CA GLY A 37 -3.32 12.07 9.11
C GLY A 37 -4.03 13.42 9.18
N GLY A 38 -5.33 13.46 8.86
CA GLY A 38 -6.16 14.65 8.77
C GLY A 38 -7.55 14.33 8.20
N PHE A 39 -8.33 15.37 7.91
CA PHE A 39 -9.72 15.23 7.41
C PHE A 39 -9.82 14.97 5.90
N SER A 40 -8.71 15.13 5.17
CA SER A 40 -8.63 14.89 3.72
C SER A 40 -7.21 14.46 3.35
N VAL A 41 -7.05 13.95 2.12
CA VAL A 41 -5.73 13.73 1.54
C VAL A 41 -5.00 15.08 1.44
N ASP A 42 -3.82 15.16 2.07
CA ASP A 42 -2.99 16.37 2.12
C ASP A 42 -1.50 16.00 2.35
N ASN A 43 -0.66 16.99 2.66
CA ASN A 43 0.79 16.82 2.87
C ASN A 43 1.16 15.72 3.89
N PRO A 44 0.45 15.52 5.03
CA PRO A 44 0.71 14.39 5.92
C PRO A 44 0.54 13.03 5.21
N THR A 45 -0.48 12.92 4.35
CA THR A 45 -0.72 11.71 3.54
C THR A 45 0.43 11.46 2.57
N LEU A 46 0.84 12.49 1.80
CA LEU A 46 1.93 12.37 0.82
C LEU A 46 3.25 11.93 1.47
N THR A 47 3.61 12.57 2.59
CA THR A 47 4.86 12.29 3.30
C THR A 47 4.89 10.84 3.83
N ARG A 48 3.78 10.36 4.39
CA ARG A 48 3.65 8.97 4.84
C ARG A 48 3.69 7.98 3.68
N PHE A 49 3.02 8.30 2.57
CA PHE A 49 2.98 7.44 1.40
C PHE A 49 4.35 7.35 0.71
N PHE A 50 5.15 8.42 0.74
CA PHE A 50 6.54 8.38 0.32
C PHE A 50 7.35 7.40 1.18
N ALA A 51 7.28 7.54 2.51
CA ALA A 51 8.00 6.65 3.43
C ALA A 51 7.59 5.17 3.26
N LEU A 52 6.30 4.90 3.13
CA LEU A 52 5.79 3.55 2.88
C LEU A 52 6.21 3.02 1.50
N HIS A 53 6.14 3.84 0.45
CA HIS A 53 6.57 3.43 -0.88
C HIS A 53 8.08 3.14 -0.95
N PHE A 54 8.88 3.83 -0.15
CA PHE A 54 10.30 3.55 -0.01
C PHE A 54 10.55 2.23 0.75
N LEU A 55 9.84 1.98 1.85
CA LEU A 55 10.04 0.80 2.68
C LEU A 55 9.55 -0.51 2.03
N LEU A 56 8.35 -0.49 1.41
CA LEU A 56 7.67 -1.68 0.92
C LEU A 56 8.48 -2.53 -0.08
N PRO A 57 9.22 -1.96 -1.05
CA PRO A 57 10.08 -2.72 -1.94
C PRO A 57 11.10 -3.61 -1.22
N PHE A 58 11.68 -3.14 -0.11
CA PHE A 58 12.62 -3.95 0.68
C PHE A 58 11.91 -5.09 1.42
N MET A 59 10.71 -4.85 1.93
CA MET A 59 9.89 -5.93 2.51
C MET A 59 9.50 -6.96 1.45
N ILE A 60 9.13 -6.53 0.24
CA ILE A 60 8.85 -7.42 -0.88
C ILE A 60 10.09 -8.23 -1.25
N ALA A 61 11.29 -7.63 -1.29
CA ALA A 61 12.53 -8.37 -1.53
C ALA A 61 12.75 -9.47 -0.48
N GLY A 62 12.50 -9.18 0.80
CA GLY A 62 12.55 -10.17 1.88
C GLY A 62 11.53 -11.31 1.70
N LEU A 63 10.28 -10.98 1.34
CA LEU A 63 9.24 -11.96 1.04
C LEU A 63 9.58 -12.80 -0.20
N THR A 64 10.22 -12.22 -1.21
CA THR A 64 10.71 -12.94 -2.39
C THR A 64 11.77 -13.97 -2.00
N ILE A 65 12.68 -13.64 -1.08
CA ILE A 65 13.66 -14.62 -0.57
C ILE A 65 12.93 -15.78 0.10
N ILE A 66 12.00 -15.49 1.02
CA ILE A 66 11.19 -16.53 1.71
C ILE A 66 10.45 -17.40 0.69
N HIS A 67 9.82 -16.78 -0.30
CA HIS A 67 9.11 -17.48 -1.37
C HIS A 67 10.04 -18.43 -2.14
N LEU A 68 11.23 -17.95 -2.52
CA LEU A 68 12.22 -18.75 -3.25
C LEU A 68 12.84 -19.85 -2.39
N THR A 69 12.97 -19.66 -1.07
CA THR A 69 13.39 -20.72 -0.16
C THR A 69 12.39 -21.88 -0.20
N PHE A 70 11.09 -21.60 -0.06
CA PHE A 70 10.09 -22.68 -0.14
C PHE A 70 10.00 -23.33 -1.53
N LEU A 71 10.17 -22.55 -2.60
CA LEU A 71 10.28 -23.11 -3.94
C LEU A 71 11.50 -24.03 -4.08
N HIS A 72 12.63 -23.68 -3.47
CA HIS A 72 13.85 -24.49 -3.51
C HIS A 72 13.64 -25.83 -2.80
N GLU A 73 12.93 -25.87 -1.67
CA GLU A 73 12.66 -27.10 -0.93
C GLU A 73 11.87 -28.14 -1.76
N THR A 74 10.87 -27.71 -2.55
CA THR A 74 10.05 -28.62 -3.35
C THR A 74 10.48 -28.75 -4.80
N GLY A 75 11.29 -27.80 -5.30
CA GLY A 75 11.57 -27.62 -6.72
C GLY A 75 10.40 -27.02 -7.50
N SER A 76 10.67 -26.62 -8.74
CA SER A 76 9.64 -26.19 -9.69
C SER A 76 8.81 -27.40 -10.15
N ASN A 77 7.50 -27.21 -10.25
CA ASN A 77 6.64 -28.19 -10.92
C ASN A 77 6.82 -28.11 -12.46
N ASN A 78 6.31 -29.11 -13.17
CA ASN A 78 6.29 -29.14 -14.63
C ASN A 78 4.83 -29.32 -15.15
N PRO A 79 4.57 -29.05 -16.45
CA PRO A 79 3.20 -29.09 -16.98
C PRO A 79 2.58 -30.49 -17.18
N LEU A 80 3.38 -31.57 -17.08
CA LEU A 80 2.96 -32.96 -17.29
C LEU A 80 2.59 -33.64 -15.96
#